data_AF-A0A961KZ39-F1
#
_entry.id   AF-A0A961KZ39-F1
#
_cell.length_a   1.000
_cell.length_b   1.000
_cell.length_c   1.000
_cell.angle_alpha   90.00
_cell.angle_beta   90.00
_cell.angle_gamma   90.00
#
_symmetry.space_group_name_H-M   'P 1'
#
loop_
_entity.id
_entity.type
_entity.pdbx_description
1 polymer ?
#
loop_
_entity_poly.entity_id
_entity_poly.type
_entity_poly.pdbx_seq_one_letter_code
_entity_poly.pdbx_strand_id
1 'polypeptide(L)'
;MSVVTGRLPNGLRIAVDPMPGLHSATVGIFLNAGGRHERAEQCGVAHFLEHMAFKGTPSRTALRIAEEIEDVGGYINAYTGKEMTAYYARVLEADVEMALRLLADIVLNPLFAEPDIEVERGVILQEIGQALDTPDDIIFDWLQESAYPDQPFGRPILGPAERVSAFGRSDLAGFVGEHYGPDQIILAAAGAVDADALQAVAEDLFGGLASRPKATAPAARFAAGERRAFRDLEQVHLTLGFEGAAARSQEVYAAQLYAIAMGGGMSSRLFQELRERRGLCYSVFAQASAYDDTGLISLYAGTGP
;
A
#
# COMPACT_ATOMS: atom_id res chain seq x y z
N MET A 1 -25.38 -6.96 -3.13
CA MET A 1 -24.24 -6.08 -3.45
C MET A 1 -24.63 -5.24 -4.65
N SER A 2 -24.55 -3.92 -4.51
CA SER A 2 -24.91 -2.90 -5.51
C SER A 2 -23.75 -2.46 -6.39
N VAL A 3 -22.58 -3.08 -6.23
CA VAL A 3 -21.35 -2.67 -6.93
C VAL A 3 -21.53 -2.76 -8.44
N VAL A 4 -21.40 -1.62 -9.10
CA VAL A 4 -21.37 -1.48 -10.56
C VAL A 4 -19.91 -1.54 -11.01
N THR A 5 -19.60 -2.45 -11.91
CA THR A 5 -18.25 -2.58 -12.48
C THR A 5 -18.27 -2.22 -13.95
N GLY A 6 -17.27 -1.44 -14.39
CA GLY A 6 -17.09 -1.01 -15.77
C GLY A 6 -15.65 -1.18 -16.23
N ARG A 7 -15.44 -1.00 -17.54
CA ARG A 7 -14.11 -0.96 -18.14
C ARG A 7 -14.12 0.04 -19.30
N LEU A 8 -13.15 0.95 -19.31
CA LEU A 8 -12.93 1.86 -20.43
C LEU A 8 -12.31 1.12 -21.64
N PRO A 9 -12.45 1.63 -22.87
CA PRO A 9 -11.91 0.96 -24.06
C PRO A 9 -10.39 0.69 -24.00
N ASN A 10 -9.64 1.51 -23.27
CA ASN A 10 -8.20 1.37 -23.07
C ASN A 10 -7.79 0.38 -21.98
N GLY A 11 -8.76 -0.29 -21.34
CA GLY A 11 -8.52 -1.34 -20.36
C GLY A 11 -8.61 -0.91 -18.90
N LEU A 12 -8.72 0.39 -18.59
CA LEU A 12 -8.91 0.87 -17.22
C LEU A 12 -10.20 0.29 -16.61
N ARG A 13 -10.10 -0.21 -15.38
CA ARG A 13 -11.22 -0.82 -14.65
C ARG A 13 -11.85 0.19 -13.71
N ILE A 14 -13.17 0.17 -13.63
CA ILE A 14 -13.95 1.04 -12.74
C ILE A 14 -14.82 0.16 -11.83
N ALA A 15 -14.87 0.45 -10.54
CA ALA A 15 -15.77 -0.17 -9.58
C ALA A 15 -16.44 0.89 -8.71
N VAL A 16 -17.77 0.99 -8.75
CA VAL A 16 -18.53 1.98 -7.99
C VAL A 16 -19.54 1.28 -7.11
N ASP A 17 -19.60 1.61 -5.82
CA ASP A 17 -20.66 1.18 -4.91
C ASP A 17 -21.47 2.40 -4.42
N PRO A 18 -22.54 2.77 -5.13
CA PRO A 18 -23.45 3.83 -4.66
C PRO A 18 -24.11 3.40 -3.36
N MET A 19 -24.05 4.27 -2.34
CA MET A 19 -24.62 4.01 -1.01
C MET A 19 -25.70 5.07 -0.69
N PRO A 20 -26.97 4.81 -1.05
CA PRO A 20 -28.06 5.73 -0.80
C PRO A 20 -28.17 6.13 0.68
N GLY A 21 -28.31 7.43 0.94
CA GLY A 21 -28.45 7.99 2.29
C GLY A 21 -27.13 8.46 2.93
N LEU A 22 -25.99 8.23 2.28
CA LEU A 22 -24.75 8.93 2.61
C LEU A 22 -24.67 10.27 1.88
N HIS A 23 -23.92 11.21 2.45
CA HIS A 23 -23.64 12.55 1.87
C HIS A 23 -22.14 12.79 1.65
N SER A 24 -21.34 11.75 1.85
CA SER A 24 -19.90 11.73 1.60
C SER A 24 -19.56 10.54 0.73
N ALA A 25 -18.44 10.64 0.04
CA ALA A 25 -17.91 9.58 -0.79
C ALA A 25 -16.39 9.46 -0.62
N THR A 26 -15.89 8.27 -0.92
CA THR A 26 -14.46 8.03 -1.14
C THR A 26 -14.25 7.65 -2.58
N VAL A 27 -13.29 8.29 -3.23
CA VAL A 27 -12.81 7.96 -4.58
C VAL A 27 -11.31 7.66 -4.50
N GLY A 28 -10.85 6.67 -5.25
CA GLY A 28 -9.45 6.27 -5.22
C GLY A 28 -8.97 5.65 -6.52
N ILE A 29 -7.69 5.90 -6.81
CA ILE A 29 -6.94 5.30 -7.91
C ILE A 29 -6.00 4.27 -7.31
N PHE A 30 -6.19 3.02 -7.71
CA PHE A 30 -5.43 1.87 -7.23
C PHE A 30 -4.57 1.34 -8.38
N LEU A 31 -3.27 1.42 -8.21
CA LEU A 31 -2.28 0.93 -9.16
C LEU A 31 -1.92 -0.50 -8.78
N ASN A 32 -2.04 -1.44 -9.72
CA ASN A 32 -1.56 -2.81 -9.55
C ASN A 32 -0.04 -2.88 -9.73
N ALA A 33 0.67 -2.10 -8.91
CA ALA A 33 2.11 -1.96 -8.82
C ALA A 33 2.45 -1.52 -7.39
N GLY A 34 3.58 -1.99 -6.86
CA GLY A 34 4.05 -1.74 -5.49
C GLY A 34 5.44 -2.35 -5.33
N GLY A 35 5.94 -2.52 -4.10
CA GLY A 35 7.33 -2.99 -3.87
C GLY A 35 7.71 -4.30 -4.56
N ARG A 36 6.77 -5.23 -4.74
CA ARG A 36 6.96 -6.50 -5.45
C ARG A 36 7.28 -6.33 -6.94
N HIS A 37 6.85 -5.21 -7.52
CA HIS A 37 6.99 -4.93 -8.96
C HIS A 37 8.31 -4.24 -9.28
N GLU A 38 9.10 -3.87 -8.27
CA GLU A 38 10.39 -3.23 -8.42
C GLU A 38 11.47 -4.23 -8.86
N ARG A 39 12.35 -3.80 -9.77
CA ARG A 39 13.65 -4.46 -9.96
C ARG A 39 14.55 -4.23 -8.74
N ALA A 40 15.65 -4.98 -8.65
CA ALA A 40 16.54 -4.88 -7.49
C ALA A 40 17.13 -3.47 -7.31
N GLU A 41 17.45 -2.81 -8.42
CA GLU A 41 17.93 -1.44 -8.47
C GLU A 41 16.84 -0.38 -8.22
N GLN A 42 15.57 -0.76 -8.33
CA GLN A 42 14.41 0.10 -8.09
C GLN A 42 13.84 -0.05 -6.67
N CYS A 43 14.49 -0.80 -5.78
CA CYS A 43 13.94 -1.10 -4.47
C CYS A 43 13.70 0.18 -3.63
N GLY A 44 12.43 0.49 -3.34
CA GLY A 44 11.97 1.71 -2.66
C GLY A 44 11.39 2.79 -3.58
N VAL A 45 11.41 2.61 -4.90
CA VAL A 45 10.95 3.63 -5.87
C VAL A 45 9.44 3.83 -5.81
N ALA A 46 8.65 2.79 -5.55
CA ALA A 46 7.18 2.88 -5.49
C ALA A 46 6.75 3.75 -4.30
N HIS A 47 7.40 3.57 -3.15
CA HIS A 47 7.19 4.41 -1.97
C HIS A 47 7.67 5.85 -2.22
N PHE A 48 8.81 6.04 -2.88
CA PHE A 48 9.28 7.37 -3.25
C PHE A 48 8.26 8.10 -4.16
N LEU A 49 7.67 7.40 -5.13
CA LEU A 49 6.64 7.95 -6.01
C LEU A 49 5.37 8.35 -5.26
N GLU A 50 5.02 7.62 -4.21
CA GLU A 50 3.92 7.99 -3.31
C GLU A 50 4.13 9.39 -2.73
N HIS A 51 5.29 9.65 -2.14
CA HIS A 51 5.67 10.96 -1.60
C HIS A 51 5.64 12.05 -2.67
N MET A 52 6.25 11.75 -3.82
CA MET A 52 6.42 12.72 -4.89
C MET A 52 5.12 13.12 -5.58
N ALA A 53 4.08 12.28 -5.55
CA ALA A 53 2.78 12.61 -6.15
C ALA A 53 2.17 13.90 -5.55
N PHE A 54 2.45 14.18 -4.26
CA PHE A 54 1.92 15.35 -3.57
C PHE A 54 2.79 16.61 -3.69
N LYS A 55 3.97 16.52 -4.31
CA LYS A 55 4.91 17.65 -4.38
C LYS A 55 4.61 18.62 -5.53
N GLY A 56 3.74 18.23 -6.45
CA GLY A 56 3.19 19.13 -7.45
C GLY A 56 3.06 18.48 -8.82
N THR A 57 2.28 19.16 -9.65
CA THR A 57 2.00 18.83 -11.05
C THR A 57 2.24 20.08 -11.89
N PRO A 58 2.21 20.00 -13.24
CA PRO A 58 2.21 21.18 -14.09
C PRO A 58 1.07 22.17 -13.80
N SER A 59 -0.04 21.71 -13.20
CA SER A 59 -1.22 22.53 -12.95
C SER A 59 -1.41 22.94 -11.49
N ARG A 60 -0.74 22.27 -10.54
CA ARG A 60 -0.88 22.49 -9.10
C ARG A 60 0.46 22.44 -8.37
N THR A 61 0.68 23.38 -7.47
CA THR A 61 1.75 23.30 -6.47
C THR A 61 1.34 22.37 -5.33
N ALA A 62 2.30 21.88 -4.53
CA ALA A 62 2.00 21.11 -3.32
C ALA A 62 1.00 21.82 -2.39
N LEU A 63 1.17 23.13 -2.18
CA LEU A 63 0.25 23.94 -1.37
C LEU A 63 -1.17 23.92 -1.96
N ARG A 64 -1.30 24.11 -3.28
CA ARG A 64 -2.60 24.13 -3.95
C ARG A 64 -3.29 22.77 -3.90
N ILE A 65 -2.54 21.67 -3.96
CA ILE A 65 -3.09 20.31 -3.78
C ILE A 65 -3.72 20.18 -2.40
N ALA A 66 -3.05 20.67 -1.35
CA ALA A 66 -3.57 20.65 0.02
C ALA A 66 -4.79 21.56 0.19
N GLU A 67 -4.70 22.82 -0.25
CA GLU A 67 -5.77 23.82 -0.16
C GLU A 67 -7.05 23.36 -0.87
N GLU A 68 -6.96 22.82 -2.10
CA GLU A 68 -8.15 22.35 -2.85
C GLU A 68 -8.93 21.24 -2.11
N ILE A 69 -8.24 20.39 -1.34
CA ILE A 69 -8.89 19.34 -0.54
C ILE A 69 -9.39 19.89 0.80
N GLU A 70 -8.58 20.71 1.49
CA GLU A 70 -8.92 21.25 2.81
C GLU A 70 -10.07 22.27 2.75
N ASP A 71 -10.17 23.06 1.69
CA ASP A 71 -11.22 24.07 1.50
C ASP A 71 -12.64 23.45 1.43
N VAL A 72 -12.74 22.19 1.01
CA VAL A 72 -14.00 21.43 0.96
C VAL A 72 -14.18 20.50 2.18
N GLY A 73 -13.30 20.59 3.18
CA GLY A 73 -13.29 19.69 4.34
C GLY A 73 -12.94 18.25 4.00
N GLY A 74 -12.26 18.05 2.87
CA GLY A 74 -11.86 16.74 2.37
C GLY A 74 -10.67 16.16 3.13
N TYR A 75 -10.37 14.90 2.81
CA TYR A 75 -9.18 14.20 3.27
C TYR A 75 -8.56 13.50 2.07
N ILE A 76 -7.26 13.63 1.89
CA ILE A 76 -6.50 12.94 0.84
C ILE A 76 -5.35 12.17 1.48
N ASN A 77 -5.08 10.97 0.97
CA ASN A 77 -3.94 10.20 1.40
C ASN A 77 -3.49 9.22 0.30
N ALA A 78 -2.33 8.63 0.49
CA ALA A 78 -1.85 7.51 -0.27
C ALA A 78 -1.26 6.44 0.64
N TYR A 79 -1.00 5.26 0.07
CA TYR A 79 -0.14 4.26 0.69
C TYR A 79 0.42 3.31 -0.37
N THR A 80 1.60 2.79 -0.09
CA THR A 80 2.28 1.78 -0.90
C THR A 80 2.37 0.46 -0.14
N GLY A 81 1.83 -0.59 -0.74
CA GLY A 81 1.98 -1.97 -0.30
C GLY A 81 2.95 -2.76 -1.17
N LYS A 82 3.01 -4.07 -0.93
CA LYS A 82 3.80 -4.99 -1.76
C LYS A 82 3.27 -5.06 -3.20
N GLU A 83 1.95 -5.10 -3.39
CA GLU A 83 1.36 -5.38 -4.71
C GLU A 83 0.58 -4.21 -5.31
N MET A 84 0.40 -3.14 -4.54
CA MET A 84 -0.48 -2.04 -4.89
C MET A 84 -0.04 -0.73 -4.24
N THR A 85 -0.16 0.37 -4.97
CA THR A 85 -0.10 1.74 -4.48
C THR A 85 -1.47 2.38 -4.69
N ALA A 86 -2.01 3.02 -3.67
CA ALA A 86 -3.33 3.64 -3.72
C ALA A 86 -3.23 5.12 -3.41
N TYR A 87 -3.95 5.94 -4.18
CA TYR A 87 -4.17 7.36 -3.92
C TYR A 87 -5.67 7.58 -3.81
N TYR A 88 -6.15 8.13 -2.70
CA TYR A 88 -7.57 8.25 -2.46
C TYR A 88 -7.94 9.53 -1.71
N ALA A 89 -9.17 9.98 -1.93
CA ALA A 89 -9.74 11.13 -1.29
C ALA A 89 -11.13 10.80 -0.74
N ARG A 90 -11.44 11.35 0.43
CA ARG A 90 -12.78 11.35 1.03
C ARG A 90 -13.31 12.77 1.06
N VAL A 91 -14.45 12.99 0.44
CA VAL A 91 -15.05 14.31 0.23
C VAL A 91 -16.57 14.24 0.38
N LEU A 92 -17.23 15.40 0.36
CA LEU A 92 -18.68 15.50 0.26
C LEU A 92 -19.14 15.19 -1.17
N GLU A 93 -20.42 14.82 -1.32
CA GLU A 93 -21.04 14.46 -2.60
C GLU A 93 -20.77 15.47 -3.73
N ALA A 94 -20.83 16.76 -3.42
CA ALA A 94 -20.64 17.84 -4.40
C ALA A 94 -19.21 17.92 -4.97
N ASP A 95 -18.22 17.36 -4.26
CA ASP A 95 -16.80 17.54 -4.54
C ASP A 95 -16.14 16.28 -5.14
N VAL A 96 -16.92 15.23 -5.41
CA VAL A 96 -16.41 13.95 -5.94
C VAL A 96 -15.65 14.12 -7.26
N GLU A 97 -16.21 14.90 -8.19
CA GLU A 97 -15.54 15.17 -9.47
C GLU A 97 -14.23 15.93 -9.26
N MET A 98 -14.22 16.94 -8.38
CA MET A 98 -13.01 17.70 -8.04
C MET A 98 -11.92 16.78 -7.50
N ALA A 99 -12.27 15.93 -6.53
CA ALA A 99 -11.33 14.99 -5.92
C ALA A 99 -10.78 14.00 -6.96
N LEU A 100 -11.62 13.46 -7.85
CA LEU A 100 -11.17 12.57 -8.93
C LEU A 100 -10.20 13.27 -9.89
N ARG A 101 -10.50 14.51 -10.30
CA ARG A 101 -9.62 15.30 -11.18
C ARG A 101 -8.28 15.59 -10.51
N LEU A 102 -8.28 15.92 -9.23
CA LEU A 102 -7.06 16.15 -8.45
C LEU A 102 -6.23 14.86 -8.32
N LEU A 103 -6.86 13.74 -7.95
CA LEU A 103 -6.21 12.42 -7.86
C LEU A 103 -5.59 12.01 -9.21
N ALA A 104 -6.34 12.20 -10.30
CA ALA A 104 -5.82 11.89 -11.64
C ALA A 104 -4.62 12.76 -11.99
N ASP A 105 -4.63 14.05 -11.64
CA ASP A 105 -3.50 14.95 -11.92
C ASP A 105 -2.24 14.55 -11.15
N ILE A 106 -2.33 14.24 -9.85
CA ILE A 106 -1.16 13.83 -9.06
C ILE A 106 -0.59 12.47 -9.48
N VAL A 107 -1.44 11.56 -9.96
CA VAL A 107 -1.01 10.22 -10.42
C VAL A 107 -0.43 10.27 -11.83
N LEU A 108 -1.04 11.03 -12.73
CA LEU A 108 -0.67 11.03 -14.15
C LEU A 108 0.40 12.07 -14.50
N ASN A 109 0.45 13.19 -13.77
CA ASN A 109 1.31 14.33 -14.09
C ASN A 109 2.21 14.78 -12.93
N PRO A 110 2.86 13.89 -12.16
CA PRO A 110 3.80 14.32 -11.13
C PRO A 110 5.01 15.05 -11.75
N LEU A 111 5.39 16.20 -11.19
CA LEU A 111 6.40 17.09 -11.80
C LEU A 111 7.83 16.53 -11.69
N PHE A 112 8.13 15.85 -10.57
CA PHE A 112 9.46 15.38 -10.19
C PHE A 112 10.53 16.48 -10.27
N ALA A 113 10.26 17.63 -9.65
CA ALA A 113 11.24 18.71 -9.57
C ALA A 113 12.40 18.31 -8.66
N GLU A 114 13.64 18.58 -9.10
CA GLU A 114 14.85 18.18 -8.36
C GLU A 114 14.85 18.66 -6.90
N PRO A 115 14.50 19.93 -6.58
CA PRO A 115 14.47 20.37 -5.18
C PRO A 115 13.51 19.57 -4.30
N ASP A 116 12.37 19.13 -4.85
CA ASP A 116 11.39 18.32 -4.12
C ASP A 116 11.90 16.89 -3.91
N ILE A 117 12.60 16.32 -4.90
CA ILE A 117 13.26 15.00 -4.75
C ILE A 117 14.29 15.05 -3.61
N GLU A 118 15.10 16.10 -3.54
CA GLU A 118 16.10 16.27 -2.46
C GLU A 118 15.45 16.34 -1.08
N VAL A 119 14.34 17.09 -0.97
CA VAL A 119 13.57 17.22 0.29
C VAL A 119 12.96 15.89 0.68
N GLU A 120 12.21 15.24 -0.22
CA GLU A 120 11.53 13.99 0.09
C GLU A 120 12.50 12.84 0.35
N ARG A 121 13.67 12.83 -0.31
CA ARG A 121 14.72 11.86 0.04
C ARG A 121 15.13 11.97 1.50
N GLY A 122 15.28 13.19 2.01
CA GLY A 122 15.57 13.42 3.43
C GLY A 122 14.48 12.87 4.34
N VAL A 123 13.20 13.09 4.00
CA VAL A 123 12.05 12.57 4.75
C VAL A 123 12.03 11.04 4.75
N ILE A 124 12.17 10.41 3.58
CA ILE A 124 12.13 8.95 3.45
C ILE A 124 13.32 8.29 4.19
N LEU A 125 14.50 8.90 4.16
CA LEU A 125 15.64 8.40 4.94
C LEU A 125 15.40 8.47 6.46
N GLN A 126 14.65 9.48 6.93
CA GLN A 126 14.22 9.56 8.32
C GLN A 126 13.18 8.48 8.66
N GLU A 127 12.25 8.20 7.75
CA GLU A 127 11.26 7.12 7.93
C GLU A 127 11.92 5.73 7.98
N ILE A 128 12.91 5.47 7.13
CA ILE A 128 13.74 4.25 7.22
C ILE A 128 14.43 4.17 8.59
N GLY A 129 15.01 5.28 9.06
CA GLY A 129 15.60 5.36 10.40
C GLY A 129 14.58 5.07 11.50
N GLN A 130 13.38 5.66 11.42
CA GLN A 130 12.31 5.45 12.38
C GLN A 130 11.83 3.99 12.39
N ALA A 131 11.66 3.36 11.24
CA ALA A 131 11.32 1.94 11.14
C ALA A 131 12.40 1.08 11.81
N LEU A 132 13.68 1.35 11.50
CA LEU A 132 14.81 0.66 12.14
C LEU A 132 14.83 0.87 13.66
N ASP A 133 14.43 2.04 14.17
CA ASP A 133 14.38 2.35 15.60
C ASP A 133 13.08 1.89 16.30
N THR A 134 12.17 1.23 15.56
CA THR A 134 10.90 0.71 16.06
C THR A 134 10.91 -0.83 15.99
N PRO A 135 11.36 -1.53 17.06
CA PRO A 135 11.61 -2.97 17.02
C PRO A 135 10.38 -3.84 16.76
N ASP A 136 9.20 -3.38 17.19
CA ASP A 136 7.93 -4.07 16.96
C ASP A 136 7.36 -3.86 15.54
N ASP A 137 7.99 -3.02 14.73
CA ASP A 137 7.66 -2.78 13.31
C ASP A 137 8.67 -3.48 12.40
N ILE A 138 9.97 -3.16 12.53
CA ILE A 138 11.04 -3.70 11.66
C ILE A 138 11.13 -5.23 11.67
N ILE A 139 10.69 -5.88 12.75
CA ILE A 139 10.69 -7.33 12.85
C ILE A 139 9.79 -8.00 11.80
N PHE A 140 8.76 -7.31 11.30
CA PHE A 140 7.89 -7.83 10.24
C PHE A 140 8.55 -7.74 8.86
N ASP A 141 9.34 -6.71 8.60
CA ASP A 141 10.17 -6.64 7.40
C ASP A 141 11.22 -7.75 7.41
N TRP A 142 11.86 -7.99 8.55
CA TRP A 142 12.81 -9.11 8.70
C TRP A 142 12.15 -10.47 8.58
N LEU A 143 10.93 -10.64 9.09
CA LEU A 143 10.14 -11.85 8.90
C LEU A 143 9.86 -12.07 7.41
N GLN A 144 9.44 -11.02 6.70
CA GLN A 144 9.14 -11.05 5.27
C GLN A 144 10.38 -11.39 4.43
N GLU A 145 11.52 -10.76 4.71
CA GLU A 145 12.81 -11.07 4.07
C GLU A 145 13.23 -12.53 4.31
N SER A 146 13.03 -13.03 5.54
CA SER A 146 13.40 -14.41 5.90
C SER A 146 12.45 -15.45 5.28
N ALA A 147 11.17 -15.10 5.15
CA ALA A 147 10.14 -15.96 4.56
C ALA A 147 10.22 -15.99 3.01
N TYR A 148 10.75 -14.94 2.39
CA TYR A 148 10.85 -14.81 0.93
C TYR A 148 12.25 -14.32 0.50
N PRO A 149 13.31 -15.10 0.79
CA PRO A 149 14.68 -14.69 0.54
C PRO A 149 14.93 -14.51 -0.97
N ASP A 150 15.77 -13.52 -1.30
CA ASP A 150 16.27 -13.25 -2.67
C ASP A 150 15.18 -13.05 -3.75
N GLN A 151 13.98 -12.62 -3.34
CA GLN A 151 12.83 -12.43 -4.24
C GLN A 151 12.24 -11.01 -4.08
N PRO A 152 11.62 -10.44 -5.12
CA PRO A 152 10.99 -9.11 -5.01
C PRO A 152 9.98 -8.99 -3.87
N PHE A 153 9.24 -10.08 -3.60
CA PHE A 153 8.24 -10.11 -2.55
C PHE A 153 8.82 -9.98 -1.13
N GLY A 154 10.08 -10.41 -0.93
CA GLY A 154 10.78 -10.32 0.36
C GLY A 154 11.30 -8.92 0.69
N ARG A 155 11.51 -8.04 -0.31
CA ARG A 155 12.20 -6.75 -0.13
C ARG A 155 11.35 -5.73 0.64
N PRO A 156 11.94 -4.90 1.51
CA PRO A 156 11.19 -3.88 2.26
C PRO A 156 10.59 -2.83 1.31
N ILE A 157 9.42 -2.28 1.68
CA ILE A 157 8.71 -1.29 0.86
C ILE A 157 9.48 0.04 0.78
N LEU A 158 10.09 0.45 1.90
CA LEU A 158 10.89 1.68 1.96
C LEU A 158 12.19 1.58 1.15
N GLY A 159 12.64 0.35 0.85
CA GLY A 159 13.93 0.09 0.25
C GLY A 159 15.12 0.36 1.19
N PRO A 160 16.32 -0.07 0.81
CA PRO A 160 17.53 0.22 1.58
C PRO A 160 17.94 1.69 1.40
N ALA A 161 18.42 2.32 2.47
CA ALA A 161 18.84 3.73 2.50
C ALA A 161 19.84 4.08 1.39
N GLU A 162 20.75 3.17 1.05
CA GLU A 162 21.75 3.33 -0.01
C GLU A 162 21.11 3.50 -1.39
N ARG A 163 19.98 2.83 -1.66
CA ARG A 163 19.26 2.93 -2.95
C ARG A 163 18.43 4.20 -3.00
N VAL A 164 17.68 4.46 -1.92
CA VAL A 164 16.90 5.70 -1.77
C VAL A 164 17.79 6.93 -1.89
N SER A 165 19.02 6.85 -1.37
CA SER A 165 20.00 7.92 -1.44
C SER A 165 20.43 8.28 -2.88
N ALA A 166 20.28 7.36 -3.82
CA ALA A 166 20.78 7.47 -5.18
C ALA A 166 19.68 7.72 -6.23
N PHE A 167 18.40 7.65 -5.87
CA PHE A 167 17.31 7.86 -6.81
C PHE A 167 17.29 9.30 -7.33
N GLY A 168 17.07 9.41 -8.64
CA GLY A 168 16.80 10.65 -9.35
C GLY A 168 15.55 10.58 -10.21
N ARG A 169 15.26 11.69 -10.90
CA ARG A 169 14.06 11.85 -11.73
C ARG A 169 13.86 10.74 -12.76
N SER A 170 14.93 10.24 -13.36
CA SER A 170 14.85 9.17 -14.37
C SER A 170 14.36 7.84 -13.80
N ASP A 171 14.69 7.53 -12.55
CA ASP A 171 14.28 6.29 -11.89
C ASP A 171 12.77 6.32 -11.61
N LEU A 172 12.29 7.45 -11.08
CA LEU A 172 10.87 7.73 -10.85
C LEU A 172 10.06 7.65 -12.14
N ALA A 173 10.50 8.40 -13.17
CA ALA A 173 9.83 8.41 -14.46
C ALA A 173 9.86 7.04 -15.16
N GLY A 174 10.95 6.28 -14.99
CA GLY A 174 11.09 4.91 -15.49
C GLY A 174 10.02 4.00 -14.90
N PHE A 175 9.87 3.98 -13.58
CA PHE A 175 8.86 3.14 -12.92
C PHE A 175 7.42 3.54 -13.29
N VAL A 176 7.12 4.85 -13.38
CA VAL A 176 5.83 5.35 -13.89
C VAL A 176 5.60 4.88 -15.34
N GLY A 177 6.63 4.95 -16.18
CA GLY A 177 6.61 4.45 -17.56
C GLY A 177 6.29 2.96 -17.66
N GLU A 178 6.80 2.16 -16.73
CA GLU A 178 6.64 0.71 -16.68
C GLU A 178 5.29 0.26 -16.11
N HIS A 179 4.74 0.99 -15.13
CA HIS A 179 3.66 0.46 -14.28
C HIS A 179 2.35 1.28 -14.26
N TYR A 180 2.35 2.54 -14.69
CA TYR A 180 1.17 3.43 -14.58
C TYR A 180 0.35 3.42 -15.90
N GLY A 181 0.11 2.24 -16.45
CA GLY A 181 -0.74 2.04 -17.62
C GLY A 181 -2.22 1.81 -17.26
N PRO A 182 -3.18 2.09 -18.16
CA PRO A 182 -4.61 1.97 -17.87
C PRO A 182 -5.02 0.55 -17.44
N ASP A 183 -4.44 -0.50 -18.03
CA ASP A 183 -4.69 -1.90 -17.64
C ASP A 183 -4.28 -2.23 -16.19
N GLN A 184 -3.35 -1.45 -15.62
CA GLN A 184 -2.87 -1.56 -14.25
C GLN A 184 -3.59 -0.63 -13.28
N ILE A 185 -4.44 0.27 -13.78
CA ILE A 185 -5.22 1.20 -12.95
C ILE A 185 -6.62 0.61 -12.69
N ILE A 186 -7.06 0.75 -11.44
CA ILE A 186 -8.44 0.57 -11.03
C ILE A 186 -8.90 1.88 -10.40
N LEU A 187 -9.93 2.50 -10.96
CA LEU A 187 -10.67 3.56 -10.30
C LEU A 187 -11.77 2.91 -9.45
N ALA A 188 -11.79 3.20 -8.15
CA ALA A 188 -12.88 2.76 -7.30
C ALA A 188 -13.52 3.93 -6.54
N ALA A 189 -14.83 3.87 -6.35
CA ALA A 189 -15.55 4.84 -5.53
C ALA A 189 -16.69 4.19 -4.75
N ALA A 190 -16.96 4.69 -3.55
CA ALA A 190 -18.07 4.25 -2.71
C ALA A 190 -18.66 5.41 -1.92
N GLY A 191 -19.97 5.40 -1.70
CA GLY A 191 -20.68 6.45 -0.94
C GLY A 191 -21.71 7.20 -1.79
N ALA A 192 -21.82 8.51 -1.56
CA ALA A 192 -22.66 9.43 -2.35
C ALA A 192 -22.04 9.70 -3.73
N VAL A 193 -22.16 8.73 -4.63
CA VAL A 193 -21.52 8.76 -5.96
C VAL A 193 -22.52 8.35 -7.04
N ASP A 194 -22.61 9.15 -8.10
CA ASP A 194 -23.27 8.78 -9.35
C ASP A 194 -22.29 8.02 -10.25
N ALA A 195 -22.62 6.76 -10.56
CA ALA A 195 -21.73 5.88 -11.32
C ALA A 195 -21.53 6.33 -12.78
N ASP A 196 -22.57 6.87 -13.42
CA ASP A 196 -22.52 7.31 -14.81
C ASP A 196 -21.69 8.61 -14.93
N ALA A 197 -21.90 9.54 -14.00
CA ALA A 197 -21.10 10.77 -13.93
C ALA A 197 -19.62 10.46 -13.66
N LEU A 198 -19.32 9.58 -12.71
CA LEU A 198 -17.94 9.16 -12.42
C LEU A 198 -17.30 8.50 -13.64
N GLN A 199 -18.03 7.64 -14.36
CA GLN A 199 -17.54 6.99 -15.56
C GLN A 199 -17.24 8.00 -16.68
N ALA A 200 -18.07 9.02 -16.86
CA ALA A 200 -17.82 10.08 -17.83
C ALA A 200 -16.55 10.88 -17.51
N VAL A 201 -16.35 11.24 -16.23
CA VAL A 201 -15.12 11.92 -15.78
C VAL A 201 -13.90 11.01 -15.92
N ALA A 202 -14.04 9.72 -15.66
CA ALA A 202 -12.96 8.74 -15.85
C ALA A 202 -12.56 8.60 -17.33
N GLU A 203 -13.52 8.58 -18.26
CA GLU A 203 -13.23 8.54 -19.70
C GLU A 203 -12.50 9.82 -20.16
N ASP A 204 -12.91 11.00 -19.66
CA ASP A 204 -12.23 12.28 -19.94
C ASP A 204 -10.77 12.28 -19.45
N LEU A 205 -10.54 11.82 -18.23
CA LEU A 205 -9.21 11.87 -17.59
C LEU A 205 -8.26 10.76 -18.07
N PHE A 206 -8.78 9.55 -18.26
CA PHE A 206 -7.95 8.38 -18.51
C PHE A 206 -8.11 7.79 -19.90
N GLY A 207 -9.17 8.09 -20.66
CA GLY A 207 -9.50 7.45 -21.94
C GLY A 207 -8.40 7.60 -22.99
N GLY A 208 -7.65 8.70 -22.95
CA GLY A 208 -6.51 8.96 -23.84
C GLY A 208 -5.22 8.20 -23.50
N LEU A 209 -5.17 7.48 -22.38
CA LEU A 209 -3.96 6.74 -21.99
C LEU A 209 -3.71 5.56 -22.93
N ALA A 210 -2.47 5.46 -23.44
CA ALA A 210 -2.04 4.31 -24.21
C ALA A 210 -1.99 3.07 -23.32
N SER A 211 -2.60 1.96 -23.78
CA SER A 211 -2.46 0.66 -23.13
C SER A 211 -0.99 0.24 -23.10
N ARG A 212 -0.59 -0.38 -22.00
CA ARG A 212 0.76 -0.89 -21.77
C ARG A 212 0.65 -2.35 -21.35
N PRO A 213 1.61 -3.20 -21.72
CA PRO A 213 1.65 -4.58 -21.23
C PRO A 213 1.64 -4.58 -19.70
N LYS A 214 0.72 -5.36 -19.11
CA LYS A 214 0.68 -5.54 -17.66
C LYS A 214 2.01 -6.16 -17.20
N ALA A 215 2.74 -5.47 -16.34
CA ALA A 215 3.93 -6.02 -15.71
C ALA A 215 3.57 -7.27 -14.87
N THR A 216 4.31 -8.37 -15.07
CA THR A 216 4.14 -9.60 -14.29
C THR A 216 5.25 -9.69 -13.24
N ALA A 217 4.88 -9.79 -11.97
CA ALA A 217 5.84 -10.09 -10.92
C ALA A 217 6.18 -11.60 -10.89
N PRO A 218 7.42 -11.99 -10.55
CA PRO A 218 7.77 -13.39 -10.31
C PRO A 218 6.90 -14.00 -9.21
N ALA A 219 6.59 -15.29 -9.34
CA ALA A 219 5.79 -16.00 -8.34
C ALA A 219 6.51 -16.06 -6.99
N ALA A 220 5.81 -15.76 -5.91
CA ALA A 220 6.39 -15.74 -4.57
C ALA A 220 6.56 -17.18 -4.07
N ARG A 221 7.73 -17.48 -3.49
CA ARG A 221 8.02 -18.80 -2.91
C ARG A 221 8.40 -18.64 -1.46
N PHE A 222 7.55 -19.17 -0.57
CA PHE A 222 7.86 -19.23 0.85
C PHE A 222 9.05 -20.16 1.09
N ALA A 223 9.94 -19.76 2.00
CA ALA A 223 11.05 -20.55 2.49
C ALA A 223 11.08 -20.49 4.02
N ALA A 224 11.50 -21.60 4.63
CA ALA A 224 11.83 -21.59 6.04
C ALA A 224 13.17 -20.88 6.26
N GLY A 225 13.23 -20.01 7.26
CA GLY A 225 14.42 -19.25 7.60
C GLY A 225 14.37 -18.76 9.05
N GLU A 226 15.50 -18.28 9.54
CA GLU A 226 15.61 -17.68 10.86
C GLU A 226 16.53 -16.46 10.77
N ARG A 227 16.13 -15.38 11.44
CA ARG A 227 16.97 -14.20 11.66
C ARG A 227 16.94 -13.83 13.13
N ARG A 228 18.12 -13.53 13.67
CA ARG A 228 18.30 -13.00 15.02
C ARG A 228 19.10 -11.71 14.95
N ALA A 229 18.59 -10.66 15.59
CA ALA A 229 19.29 -9.39 15.72
C ALA A 229 19.41 -9.07 17.21
N PHE A 230 20.65 -8.89 17.68
CA PHE A 230 20.92 -8.49 19.05
C PHE A 230 20.97 -6.96 19.10
N ARG A 231 20.10 -6.37 19.91
CA ARG A 231 19.98 -4.93 20.12
C ARG A 231 19.80 -4.65 21.60
N ASP A 232 20.22 -3.47 22.03
CA ASP A 232 20.01 -3.01 23.40
C ASP A 232 18.57 -2.50 23.55
N LEU A 233 17.68 -3.38 24.01
CA LEU A 233 16.24 -3.16 24.14
C LEU A 233 15.74 -3.71 25.48
N GLU A 234 14.69 -3.09 26.01
CA GLU A 234 13.99 -3.56 27.23
C GLU A 234 13.17 -4.84 27.01
N GLN A 235 12.81 -5.14 25.75
CA GLN A 235 12.00 -6.29 25.37
C GLN A 235 12.64 -7.08 24.22
N VAL A 236 12.40 -8.39 24.24
CA VAL A 236 12.61 -9.28 23.10
C VAL A 236 11.33 -9.28 22.26
N HIS A 237 11.48 -8.91 21.00
CA HIS A 237 10.44 -8.99 19.99
C HIS A 237 10.64 -10.29 19.19
N LEU A 238 9.58 -11.08 19.08
CA LEU A 238 9.61 -12.37 18.40
C LEU A 238 8.47 -12.47 17.40
N THR A 239 8.79 -12.89 16.18
CA THR A 239 7.82 -13.26 15.16
C THR A 239 8.02 -14.70 14.69
N LEU A 240 6.92 -15.36 14.34
CA LEU A 240 6.91 -16.67 13.68
C LEU A 240 6.03 -16.57 12.44
N GLY A 241 6.52 -17.08 11.30
CA GLY A 241 5.82 -17.04 10.03
C GLY A 241 5.57 -18.44 9.47
N PHE A 242 4.38 -18.65 8.93
CA PHE A 242 3.99 -19.83 8.16
C PHE A 242 3.45 -19.40 6.80
N GLU A 243 3.65 -20.21 5.78
CA GLU A 243 3.00 -19.99 4.48
C GLU A 243 1.48 -19.93 4.67
N GLY A 244 0.88 -18.85 4.15
CA GLY A 244 -0.55 -18.61 4.20
C GLY A 244 -1.23 -18.85 2.85
N ALA A 245 -2.55 -18.75 2.85
CA ALA A 245 -3.34 -18.87 1.63
C ALA A 245 -3.27 -17.60 0.78
N ALA A 246 -3.17 -17.76 -0.54
CA ALA A 246 -3.33 -16.66 -1.50
C ALA A 246 -4.74 -16.06 -1.46
N ALA A 247 -4.89 -14.80 -1.87
CA ALA A 247 -6.12 -14.02 -1.77
C ALA A 247 -7.32 -14.66 -2.51
N ARG A 248 -7.06 -15.46 -3.54
CA ARG A 248 -8.10 -16.17 -4.32
C ARG A 248 -8.23 -17.65 -3.96
N SER A 249 -7.48 -18.12 -2.98
CA SER A 249 -7.58 -19.50 -2.49
C SER A 249 -8.91 -19.70 -1.76
N GLN A 250 -9.50 -20.90 -1.88
CA GLN A 250 -10.65 -21.28 -1.08
C GLN A 250 -10.34 -21.33 0.42
N GLU A 251 -9.05 -21.46 0.77
CA GLU A 251 -8.57 -21.53 2.15
C GLU A 251 -8.36 -20.15 2.80
N VAL A 252 -8.51 -19.05 2.06
CA VAL A 252 -8.24 -17.69 2.58
C VAL A 252 -9.08 -17.37 3.83
N TYR A 253 -10.36 -17.74 3.83
CA TYR A 253 -11.24 -17.55 4.98
C TYR A 253 -10.90 -18.50 6.14
N ALA A 254 -10.44 -19.72 5.84
CA ALA A 254 -9.98 -20.64 6.88
C ALA A 254 -8.72 -20.10 7.59
N ALA A 255 -7.78 -19.53 6.83
CA ALA A 255 -6.59 -18.87 7.37
C ALA A 255 -6.94 -17.64 8.23
N GLN A 256 -7.90 -16.81 7.79
CA GLN A 256 -8.39 -15.68 8.57
C GLN A 256 -9.07 -16.11 9.89
N LEU A 257 -9.93 -17.14 9.84
CA LEU A 257 -10.57 -17.68 11.04
C LEU A 257 -9.54 -18.28 12.01
N TYR A 258 -8.52 -18.96 11.49
CA TYR A 258 -7.39 -19.44 12.29
C TYR A 258 -6.68 -18.28 13.01
N ALA A 259 -6.31 -17.21 12.29
CA ALA A 259 -5.65 -16.06 12.89
C ALA A 259 -6.51 -15.41 13.99
N ILE A 260 -7.81 -15.25 13.76
CA ILE A 260 -8.76 -14.72 14.76
C ILE A 260 -8.77 -15.59 16.02
N ALA A 261 -8.94 -16.91 15.86
CA ALA A 261 -8.99 -17.84 16.98
C ALA A 261 -7.65 -17.95 17.74
N MET A 262 -6.53 -17.84 17.02
CA MET A 262 -5.19 -17.94 17.60
C MET A 262 -4.76 -16.69 18.33
N GLY A 263 -4.94 -15.50 17.75
CA GLY A 263 -4.41 -14.26 18.30
C GLY A 263 -5.13 -12.97 17.92
N GLY A 264 -6.31 -13.01 17.29
CA GLY A 264 -6.98 -11.82 16.76
C GLY A 264 -7.80 -11.00 17.77
N GLY A 265 -7.85 -11.41 19.04
CA GLY A 265 -8.60 -10.69 20.07
C GLY A 265 -8.39 -11.24 21.48
N MET A 266 -9.03 -10.62 22.47
CA MET A 266 -8.81 -10.96 23.89
C MET A 266 -9.24 -12.39 24.26
N SER A 267 -10.22 -12.97 23.55
CA SER A 267 -10.67 -14.35 23.76
C SER A 267 -9.82 -15.40 23.04
N SER A 268 -8.80 -14.97 22.27
CA SER A 268 -7.96 -15.85 21.48
C SER A 268 -7.00 -16.68 22.34
N ARG A 269 -6.52 -17.80 21.78
CA ARG A 269 -5.67 -18.76 22.51
C ARG A 269 -4.39 -18.12 23.04
N LEU A 270 -3.67 -17.35 22.21
CA LEU A 270 -2.41 -16.72 22.61
C LEU A 270 -2.63 -15.64 23.67
N PHE A 271 -3.66 -14.82 23.52
CA PHE A 271 -3.97 -13.79 24.49
C PHE A 271 -4.30 -14.40 25.86
N GLN A 272 -5.16 -15.42 25.89
CA GLN A 272 -5.53 -16.10 27.12
C GLN A 272 -4.36 -16.84 27.76
N GLU A 273 -3.57 -17.59 26.98
CA GLU A 273 -2.49 -18.42 27.53
C GLU A 273 -1.24 -17.64 27.89
N LEU A 274 -0.78 -16.75 27.02
CA LEU A 274 0.52 -16.09 27.19
C LEU A 274 0.41 -14.79 27.97
N ARG A 275 -0.62 -13.98 27.71
CA ARG A 275 -0.83 -12.70 28.40
C ARG A 275 -1.66 -12.87 29.68
N GLU A 276 -2.88 -13.37 29.58
CA GLU A 276 -3.82 -13.34 30.71
C GLU A 276 -3.46 -14.33 31.83
N ARG A 277 -3.19 -15.59 31.49
CA ARG A 277 -2.92 -16.64 32.49
C ARG A 277 -1.50 -16.63 33.02
N ARG A 278 -0.53 -16.31 32.17
CA ARG A 278 0.91 -16.46 32.50
C ARG A 278 1.65 -15.14 32.63
N GLY A 279 1.09 -14.03 32.16
CA GLY A 279 1.75 -12.71 32.22
C GLY A 279 3.11 -12.67 31.53
N LEU A 280 3.34 -13.50 30.50
CA LEU A 280 4.63 -13.62 29.83
C LEU A 280 4.90 -12.45 28.89
N CYS A 281 3.87 -11.98 28.18
CA CYS A 281 3.99 -10.91 27.21
C CYS A 281 2.89 -9.88 27.38
N TYR A 282 3.22 -8.62 27.12
CA TYR A 282 2.23 -7.54 27.10
C TYR A 282 1.47 -7.51 25.76
N SER A 283 2.18 -7.68 24.66
CA SER A 283 1.61 -7.72 23.31
C SER A 283 1.83 -9.10 22.70
N VAL A 284 0.74 -9.71 22.22
CA VAL A 284 0.74 -10.98 21.51
C VAL A 284 -0.46 -11.05 20.58
N PHE A 285 -0.24 -11.41 19.32
CA PHE A 285 -1.32 -11.55 18.34
C PHE A 285 -0.93 -12.49 17.19
N ALA A 286 -1.91 -12.79 16.35
CA ALA A 286 -1.75 -13.53 15.11
C ALA A 286 -2.45 -12.79 13.97
N GLN A 287 -1.88 -12.85 12.77
CA GLN A 287 -2.42 -12.25 11.56
C GLN A 287 -2.34 -13.24 10.40
N ALA A 288 -3.21 -13.06 9.41
CA ALA A 288 -3.16 -13.76 8.13
C ALA A 288 -3.24 -12.74 7.00
N SER A 289 -2.12 -12.54 6.32
CA SER A 289 -2.00 -11.69 5.14
C SER A 289 -2.10 -12.54 3.88
N ALA A 290 -2.86 -12.07 2.89
CA ALA A 290 -3.07 -12.77 1.63
C ALA A 290 -2.77 -11.84 0.45
N TYR A 291 -2.07 -12.39 -0.54
CA TYR A 291 -1.56 -11.71 -1.73
C TYR A 291 -1.98 -12.49 -2.98
N ASP A 292 -1.69 -11.98 -4.19
CA ASP A 292 -2.26 -12.56 -5.42
C ASP A 292 -1.95 -14.06 -5.60
N ASP A 293 -0.74 -14.50 -5.24
CA ASP A 293 -0.27 -15.88 -5.40
C ASP A 293 0.34 -16.53 -4.13
N THR A 294 0.36 -15.83 -3.00
CA THR A 294 0.89 -16.35 -1.73
C THR A 294 0.19 -15.74 -0.51
N GLY A 295 0.49 -16.21 0.69
CA GLY A 295 0.08 -15.61 1.95
C GLY A 295 1.12 -15.77 3.05
N LEU A 296 0.91 -15.08 4.17
CA LEU A 296 1.74 -15.21 5.37
C LEU A 296 0.83 -15.23 6.59
N ILE A 297 0.88 -16.31 7.37
CA ILE A 297 0.34 -16.34 8.72
C ILE A 297 1.48 -15.98 9.66
N SER A 298 1.34 -14.87 10.38
CA SER A 298 2.34 -14.40 11.34
C SER A 298 1.81 -14.44 12.76
N LEU A 299 2.70 -14.71 13.70
CA LEU A 299 2.48 -14.60 15.14
C LEU A 299 3.51 -13.61 15.67
N TYR A 300 3.11 -12.76 16.60
CA TYR A 300 3.99 -11.80 17.24
C TYR A 300 3.88 -11.91 18.76
N ALA A 301 5.00 -11.73 19.47
CA ALA A 301 5.03 -11.54 20.90
C ALA A 301 6.17 -10.56 21.30
N GLY A 302 5.86 -9.66 22.23
CA GLY A 302 6.84 -8.81 22.93
C GLY A 302 6.91 -9.18 24.41
N THR A 303 8.08 -9.61 24.88
CA THR A 303 8.31 -10.11 26.25
C THR A 303 9.59 -9.52 26.85
N GLY A 304 9.72 -9.53 28.17
CA GLY A 304 11.01 -9.31 28.82
C GLY A 304 12.04 -10.39 28.44
N PRO A 305 13.34 -10.10 28.58
CA PRO A 305 14.44 -11.01 28.24
C PRO A 305 14.52 -12.26 29.14
#